data_AF-A0A1W9LDR1-F1
#
_entry.id   AF-A0A1W9LDR1-F1
#
_cell.length_a   1.000
_cell.length_b   1.000
_cell.length_c   1.000
_cell.angle_alpha   90.00
_cell.angle_beta   90.00
_cell.angle_gamma   90.00
#
_symmetry.space_group_name_H-M   'P 1'
#
loop_
_entity.id
_entity.type
_entity.pdbx_description
1 polymer ?
#
loop_
_entity_poly.entity_id
_entity_poly.type
_entity_poly.pdbx_seq_one_letter_code
_entity_poly.pdbx_strand_id
1 'polypeptide(L)'
;RNTMLKSIPAWRERLDQAWPGRAADIRMDNDGLTVDLSNRGLTDLEPLRGLPLTSLYCSDNQITSLEPLRGMPLVTLNCGGNPIRSLEPLSGMPLNKLLCEGAPVESLAPLRGMPLSMLNCGGSRLADGLEPLKGMKLTWLSCWNSGIRSLEPLRGLPMTALYCDGNEIASLEPLRGLSLGSLLCAGNQITDLDPLRGMPLTILHCGGNRITELDPLRGMPLSMFSCHSNLLDDLNPLRGLPLGSLSCGDNHFKSLEPFVSNPPYSFLYACDSLPTEELERALKAWSREPRFQHHARNVEVLLALRRGDVAALKKLASEFRGHRYLFVPLFMAWKDAKEFCEKLGGHLLTITSPEENSFVASLMPGGSWFWLGLVTTERGHEWVTGEPFGFGTFNDLIRERKRGEKLFCSGTWSAEVYSGVHNSFMIEWDS
;
A
#
# COMPACT_ATOMS: atom_id res chain seq x y z
N ARG A 1 5.84 0.93 39.20
CA ARG A 1 5.08 -0.28 38.78
C ARG A 1 4.06 -0.75 39.83
N ASN A 2 4.45 -1.18 41.03
CA ASN A 2 3.51 -1.69 42.06
C ASN A 2 2.40 -0.70 42.46
N THR A 3 2.70 0.60 42.55
CA THR A 3 1.69 1.64 42.84
C THR A 3 0.69 1.80 41.70
N MET A 4 1.16 1.78 40.44
CA MET A 4 0.27 1.90 39.26
C MET A 4 -0.63 0.68 39.10
N LEU A 5 -0.14 -0.54 39.37
CA LEU A 5 -0.94 -1.76 39.29
C LEU A 5 -2.16 -1.69 40.23
N LYS A 6 -2.01 -1.08 41.41
CA LYS A 6 -3.11 -0.86 42.35
C LYS A 6 -4.14 0.17 41.87
N SER A 7 -3.77 1.06 40.96
CA SER A 7 -4.64 2.11 40.41
C SER A 7 -5.43 1.66 39.19
N ILE A 8 -5.06 0.55 38.52
CA ILE A 8 -5.74 0.04 37.32
C ILE A 8 -7.25 -0.15 37.53
N PRO A 9 -7.74 -0.76 38.64
CA PRO A 9 -9.19 -0.91 38.83
C PRO A 9 -9.93 0.42 38.85
N ALA A 10 -9.38 1.43 39.52
CA ALA A 10 -9.98 2.77 39.57
C ALA A 10 -9.96 3.48 38.21
N TRP A 11 -8.88 3.31 37.43
CA TRP A 11 -8.83 3.83 36.06
C TRP A 11 -9.84 3.12 35.15
N ARG A 12 -9.99 1.81 35.28
CA ARG A 12 -10.99 1.04 34.53
C ARG A 12 -12.40 1.52 34.84
N GLU A 13 -12.72 1.66 36.13
CA GLU A 13 -14.02 2.18 36.57
C GLU A 13 -14.28 3.60 36.01
N ARG A 14 -13.29 4.49 36.07
CA ARG A 14 -13.39 5.84 35.47
C ARG A 14 -13.71 5.78 33.98
N LEU A 15 -13.03 4.92 33.22
CA LEU A 15 -13.24 4.81 31.77
C LEU A 15 -14.56 4.13 31.42
N ASP A 16 -14.95 3.10 32.16
CA ASP A 16 -16.23 2.40 31.97
C ASP A 16 -17.43 3.31 32.29
N GLN A 17 -17.31 4.17 33.31
CA GLN A 17 -18.32 5.19 33.61
C GLN A 17 -18.42 6.26 32.52
N ALA A 18 -17.28 6.68 31.98
CA ALA A 18 -17.25 7.73 30.96
C ALA A 18 -17.64 7.24 29.56
N TRP A 19 -17.32 5.98 29.23
CA TRP A 19 -17.66 5.36 27.95
C TRP A 19 -18.39 4.01 28.15
N PRO A 20 -19.65 4.04 28.61
CA PRO A 20 -20.43 2.83 28.85
C PRO A 20 -20.51 1.94 27.61
N GLY A 21 -20.21 0.64 27.78
CA GLY A 21 -20.23 -0.34 26.69
C GLY A 21 -19.06 -0.25 25.70
N ARG A 22 -18.07 0.62 25.95
CA ARG A 22 -16.88 0.80 25.09
C ARG A 22 -15.61 0.43 25.86
N ALA A 23 -15.56 -0.81 26.34
CA ALA A 23 -14.52 -1.30 27.24
C ALA A 23 -13.11 -0.97 26.73
N ALA A 24 -12.33 -0.27 27.54
CA ALA A 24 -10.93 0.01 27.28
C ALA A 24 -10.10 -1.24 27.57
N ASP A 25 -9.20 -1.64 26.65
CA ASP A 25 -8.16 -2.58 27.03
C ASP A 25 -7.05 -1.82 27.76
N ILE A 26 -6.86 -2.14 29.03
CA ILE A 26 -5.89 -1.48 29.91
C ILE A 26 -4.91 -2.53 30.38
N ARG A 27 -3.63 -2.32 30.05
CA ARG A 27 -2.55 -3.23 30.40
C ARG A 27 -1.32 -2.49 30.91
N MET A 28 -0.50 -3.21 31.67
CA MET A 28 0.79 -2.74 32.14
C MET A 28 1.87 -3.56 31.44
N ASP A 29 2.62 -2.94 30.53
CA ASP A 29 3.73 -3.59 29.83
C ASP A 29 5.08 -3.13 30.40
N ASN A 30 6.15 -3.33 29.63
CA ASN A 30 7.49 -2.92 30.05
C ASN A 30 7.71 -1.41 29.94
N ASP A 31 6.93 -0.74 29.09
CA ASP A 31 7.03 0.70 28.82
C ASP A 31 6.11 1.50 29.74
N GLY A 32 5.05 0.89 30.27
CA GLY A 32 4.22 1.45 31.33
C GLY A 32 2.74 1.13 31.16
N LEU A 33 1.91 2.15 31.37
CA LEU A 33 0.46 2.03 31.24
C LEU A 33 0.05 2.21 29.78
N THR A 34 -0.51 1.16 29.21
CA THR A 34 -1.02 1.12 27.85
C THR A 34 -2.54 1.01 27.86
N VAL A 35 -3.18 1.87 27.07
CA VAL A 35 -4.63 1.88 26.86
C VAL A 35 -4.94 1.74 25.36
N ASP A 36 -5.77 0.77 25.01
CA ASP A 36 -6.30 0.59 23.66
C ASP A 36 -7.81 0.84 23.65
N LEU A 37 -8.18 1.83 22.84
CA LEU A 37 -9.49 2.40 22.61
C LEU A 37 -9.84 2.44 21.11
N SER A 38 -9.10 1.72 20.27
CA SER A 38 -9.28 1.73 18.82
C SER A 38 -10.65 1.20 18.41
N ASN A 39 -11.26 1.75 17.36
CA ASN A 39 -12.53 1.29 16.79
C ASN A 39 -13.70 1.21 17.80
N ARG A 40 -13.94 2.28 18.58
CA ARG A 40 -14.98 2.33 19.62
C ARG A 40 -15.99 3.47 19.44
N GLY A 41 -15.89 4.23 18.35
CA GLY A 41 -16.76 5.38 18.07
C GLY A 41 -16.63 6.53 19.08
N LEU A 42 -15.47 6.69 19.74
CA LEU A 42 -15.20 7.75 20.71
C LEU A 42 -15.13 9.12 20.03
N THR A 43 -15.61 10.17 20.71
CA THR A 43 -15.61 11.55 20.21
C THR A 43 -14.60 12.45 20.91
N ASP A 44 -14.14 12.04 22.10
CA ASP A 44 -13.22 12.80 22.94
C ASP A 44 -12.33 11.87 23.77
N LEU A 45 -11.29 12.45 24.37
CA LEU A 45 -10.32 11.77 25.22
C LEU A 45 -10.28 12.35 26.64
N GLU A 46 -11.27 13.16 27.03
CA GLU A 46 -11.27 13.86 28.32
C GLU A 46 -11.14 12.91 29.54
N PRO A 47 -11.76 11.71 29.54
CA PRO A 47 -11.56 10.71 30.59
C PRO A 47 -10.12 10.22 30.76
N LEU A 48 -9.23 10.43 29.79
CA LEU A 48 -7.81 10.09 29.92
C LEU A 48 -6.99 11.17 30.63
N ARG A 49 -7.52 12.39 30.77
CA ARG A 49 -6.76 13.52 31.31
C ARG A 49 -6.11 13.17 32.66
N GLY A 50 -4.82 13.45 32.75
CA GLY A 50 -3.99 13.21 33.94
C GLY A 50 -3.61 11.75 34.20
N LEU A 51 -4.03 10.79 33.37
CA LEU A 51 -3.53 9.42 33.48
C LEU A 51 -2.04 9.36 33.06
N PRO A 52 -1.21 8.56 33.75
CA PRO A 52 0.21 8.42 33.44
C PRO A 52 0.43 7.45 32.27
N LEU A 53 -0.25 7.70 31.13
CA LEU A 53 -0.19 6.87 29.94
C LEU A 53 1.20 6.96 29.29
N THR A 54 1.75 5.81 28.95
CA THR A 54 2.99 5.70 28.16
C THR A 54 2.69 5.31 26.72
N SER A 55 1.61 4.56 26.50
CA SER A 55 1.11 4.24 25.17
C SER A 55 -0.41 4.39 25.08
N LEU A 56 -0.87 5.01 24.00
CA LEU A 56 -2.28 5.13 23.69
C LEU A 56 -2.54 4.69 22.25
N TYR A 57 -3.49 3.77 22.10
CA TYR A 57 -4.06 3.38 20.82
C TYR A 57 -5.52 3.83 20.81
N CYS A 58 -5.86 4.77 19.96
CA CYS A 58 -7.22 5.31 19.82
C CYS A 58 -7.60 5.48 18.35
N SER A 59 -7.04 4.66 17.46
CA SER A 59 -7.32 4.74 16.02
C SER A 59 -8.78 4.45 15.70
N ASP A 60 -9.24 4.90 14.54
CA ASP A 60 -10.57 4.56 14.01
C ASP A 60 -11.71 4.98 14.95
N ASN A 61 -11.64 6.21 15.45
CA ASN A 61 -12.69 6.85 16.24
C ASN A 61 -13.14 8.16 15.55
N GLN A 62 -13.91 8.99 16.26
CA GLN A 62 -14.40 10.29 15.82
C GLN A 62 -13.77 11.43 16.65
N ILE A 63 -12.53 11.23 17.14
CA ILE A 63 -11.84 12.18 18.00
C ILE A 63 -11.36 13.37 17.17
N THR A 64 -11.68 14.58 17.60
CA THR A 64 -11.28 15.82 16.90
C THR A 64 -10.14 16.56 17.58
N SER A 65 -9.88 16.28 18.87
CA SER A 65 -8.91 17.01 19.69
C SER A 65 -8.05 16.08 20.54
N LEU A 66 -6.75 16.39 20.57
CA LEU A 66 -5.74 15.74 21.42
C LEU A 66 -5.45 16.51 22.72
N GLU A 67 -6.18 17.60 22.99
CA GLU A 67 -5.95 18.46 24.17
C GLU A 67 -5.93 17.72 25.52
N PRO A 68 -6.73 16.65 25.74
CA PRO A 68 -6.63 15.86 26.97
C PRO A 68 -5.28 15.18 27.20
N LEU A 69 -4.46 15.02 26.15
CA LEU A 69 -3.16 14.35 26.19
C LEU A 69 -1.99 15.28 26.50
N ARG A 70 -2.22 16.60 26.54
CA ARG A 70 -1.16 17.59 26.68
C ARG A 70 -0.28 17.32 27.91
N GLY A 71 1.03 17.28 27.69
CA GLY A 71 2.02 17.09 28.74
C GLY A 71 2.07 15.69 29.34
N MET A 72 1.36 14.71 28.77
CA MET A 72 1.45 13.31 29.21
C MET A 72 2.82 12.70 28.85
N PRO A 73 3.28 11.67 29.60
CA PRO A 73 4.52 10.98 29.32
C PRO A 73 4.39 9.95 28.19
N LEU A 74 3.59 10.24 27.15
CA LEU A 74 3.37 9.32 26.04
C LEU A 74 4.64 9.15 25.21
N VAL A 75 5.02 7.90 25.00
CA VAL A 75 6.10 7.46 24.12
C VAL A 75 5.53 6.94 22.79
N THR A 76 4.36 6.31 22.84
CA THR A 76 3.64 5.82 21.65
C THR A 76 2.23 6.39 21.60
N LEU A 77 1.86 6.96 20.46
CA LEU A 77 0.49 7.36 20.15
C LEU A 77 0.08 6.84 18.78
N ASN A 78 -0.98 6.04 18.74
CA ASN A 78 -1.72 5.76 17.52
C ASN A 78 -3.09 6.43 17.59
N CYS A 79 -3.29 7.45 16.77
CA CYS A 79 -4.54 8.20 16.63
C CYS A 79 -5.04 8.21 15.17
N GLY A 80 -4.55 7.30 14.32
CA GLY A 80 -4.91 7.21 12.91
C GLY A 80 -6.42 7.05 12.68
N GLY A 81 -6.92 7.47 11.52
CA GLY A 81 -8.32 7.35 11.15
C GLY A 81 -9.30 8.25 11.93
N ASN A 82 -8.79 9.22 12.71
CA ASN A 82 -9.60 10.21 13.42
C ASN A 82 -9.60 11.57 12.67
N PRO A 83 -10.66 12.38 12.78
CA PRO A 83 -10.73 13.72 12.18
C PRO A 83 -9.89 14.78 12.92
N ILE A 84 -8.65 14.46 13.30
CA ILE A 84 -7.71 15.35 13.99
C ILE A 84 -7.03 16.26 12.98
N ARG A 85 -7.13 17.58 13.21
CA ARG A 85 -6.49 18.60 12.34
C ARG A 85 -5.18 19.15 12.90
N SER A 86 -5.05 19.18 14.22
CA SER A 86 -3.94 19.83 14.92
C SER A 86 -3.22 18.87 15.84
N LEU A 87 -1.89 18.87 15.74
CA LEU A 87 -0.97 18.15 16.61
C LEU A 87 -0.40 19.03 17.73
N GLU A 88 -0.87 20.28 17.90
CA GLU A 88 -0.37 21.20 18.92
C GLU A 88 -0.29 20.56 20.33
N PRO A 89 -1.33 19.85 20.82
CA PRO A 89 -1.27 19.24 22.15
C PRO A 89 -0.08 18.29 22.38
N LEU A 90 0.57 17.83 21.31
CA LEU A 90 1.72 16.93 21.34
C LEU A 90 3.07 17.63 21.47
N SER A 91 3.12 18.97 21.37
CA SER A 91 4.40 19.69 21.31
C SER A 91 5.26 19.45 22.55
N GLY A 92 6.54 19.13 22.32
CA GLY A 92 7.52 18.86 23.38
C GLY A 92 7.33 17.55 24.14
N MET A 93 6.37 16.71 23.74
CA MET A 93 6.16 15.40 24.38
C MET A 93 7.28 14.40 24.04
N PRO A 94 7.52 13.39 24.89
CA PRO A 94 8.60 12.42 24.69
C PRO A 94 8.25 11.32 23.67
N LEU A 95 7.38 11.61 22.70
CA LEU A 95 6.93 10.63 21.71
C LEU A 95 8.10 10.13 20.87
N ASN A 96 8.23 8.81 20.82
CA ASN A 96 9.13 8.12 19.91
C ASN A 96 8.41 7.59 18.67
N LYS A 97 7.14 7.21 18.83
CA LYS A 97 6.28 6.68 17.76
C LYS A 97 4.96 7.43 17.69
N LEU A 98 4.67 8.00 16.53
CA LEU A 98 3.40 8.66 16.24
C LEU A 98 2.78 8.11 14.95
N LEU A 99 1.58 7.55 15.07
CA LEU A 99 0.74 7.15 13.94
C LEU A 99 -0.50 8.04 13.93
N CYS A 100 -0.61 8.89 12.91
CA CYS A 100 -1.75 9.78 12.67
C CYS A 100 -2.23 9.69 11.21
N GLU A 101 -2.00 8.55 10.55
CA GLU A 101 -2.45 8.34 9.18
C GLU A 101 -3.97 8.47 9.02
N GLY A 102 -4.42 8.96 7.88
CA GLY A 102 -5.83 9.23 7.61
C GLY A 102 -6.44 10.34 8.45
N ALA A 103 -5.67 11.00 9.33
CA ALA A 103 -6.10 12.23 9.97
C ALA A 103 -5.81 13.43 9.04
N PRO A 104 -6.74 14.40 8.92
CA PRO A 104 -6.54 15.59 8.09
C PRO A 104 -5.62 16.61 8.78
N VAL A 105 -4.43 16.19 9.20
CA VAL A 105 -3.44 17.05 9.83
C VAL A 105 -2.92 18.05 8.79
N GLU A 106 -2.87 19.32 9.18
CA GLU A 106 -2.50 20.43 8.29
C GLU A 106 -1.01 20.81 8.43
N SER A 107 -0.40 20.56 9.60
CA SER A 107 0.98 20.93 9.89
C SER A 107 1.67 19.94 10.84
N LEU A 108 2.95 19.68 10.56
CA LEU A 108 3.85 18.93 11.44
C LEU A 108 4.70 19.85 12.35
N ALA A 109 4.49 21.17 12.33
CA ALA A 109 5.27 22.12 13.12
C ALA A 109 5.34 21.79 14.63
N PRO A 110 4.27 21.28 15.28
CA PRO A 110 4.34 20.85 16.68
C PRO A 110 5.38 19.75 16.95
N LEU A 111 5.79 19.00 15.92
CA LEU A 111 6.72 17.88 16.03
C LEU A 111 8.20 18.27 15.99
N ARG A 112 8.52 19.55 15.73
CA ARG A 112 9.91 20.01 15.56
C ARG A 112 10.78 19.63 16.77
N GLY A 113 11.90 18.96 16.50
CA GLY A 113 12.87 18.58 17.52
C GLY A 113 12.43 17.47 18.47
N MET A 114 11.25 16.88 18.28
CA MET A 114 10.80 15.75 19.09
C MET A 114 11.65 14.49 18.83
N PRO A 115 11.75 13.55 19.80
CA PRO A 115 12.61 12.37 19.70
C PRO A 115 11.99 11.23 18.87
N LEU A 116 11.17 11.56 17.86
CA LEU A 116 10.50 10.59 17.01
C LEU A 116 11.53 9.78 16.20
N SER A 117 11.39 8.46 16.24
CA SER A 117 12.06 7.53 15.32
C SER A 117 11.11 7.04 14.22
N MET A 118 9.80 7.00 14.50
CA MET A 118 8.77 6.49 13.60
C MET A 118 7.60 7.46 13.53
N LEU A 119 7.29 7.89 12.30
CA LEU A 119 6.15 8.75 12.02
C LEU A 119 5.34 8.20 10.84
N ASN A 120 4.05 7.99 11.04
CA ASN A 120 3.09 7.80 9.95
C ASN A 120 2.10 8.96 9.93
N CYS A 121 2.20 9.81 8.93
CA CYS A 121 1.30 10.94 8.67
C CYS A 121 0.70 10.88 7.25
N GLY A 122 0.58 9.68 6.69
CA GLY A 122 -0.03 9.49 5.37
C GLY A 122 -1.51 9.88 5.33
N GLY A 123 -2.00 10.29 4.17
CA GLY A 123 -3.39 10.73 3.98
C GLY A 123 -3.71 12.08 4.61
N SER A 124 -2.69 12.87 4.95
CA SER A 124 -2.81 14.25 5.45
C SER A 124 -2.77 15.26 4.30
N ARG A 125 -2.86 16.57 4.60
CA ARG A 125 -2.57 17.63 3.60
C ARG A 125 -1.62 18.64 4.25
N LEU A 126 -0.33 18.36 4.14
CA LEU A 126 0.69 19.06 4.90
C LEU A 126 1.09 20.36 4.21
N ALA A 127 0.62 21.49 4.73
CA ALA A 127 0.92 22.82 4.18
C ALA A 127 2.43 23.14 4.24
N ASP A 128 3.12 22.70 5.30
CA ASP A 128 4.56 22.90 5.50
C ASP A 128 5.43 21.82 4.83
N GLY A 129 4.81 20.88 4.09
CA GLY A 129 5.48 19.69 3.60
C GLY A 129 6.18 18.91 4.72
N LEU A 130 7.48 18.65 4.55
CA LEU A 130 8.30 17.92 5.53
C LEU A 130 9.28 18.82 6.30
N GLU A 131 9.23 20.15 6.14
CA GLU A 131 10.21 21.06 6.77
C GLU A 131 10.31 20.91 8.31
N PRO A 132 9.22 20.63 9.05
CA PRO A 132 9.31 20.35 10.48
C PRO A 132 10.17 19.15 10.87
N LEU A 133 10.45 18.23 9.94
CA LEU A 133 11.21 16.99 10.18
C LEU A 133 12.72 17.16 10.01
N LYS A 134 13.16 18.33 9.56
CA LYS A 134 14.58 18.61 9.31
C LYS A 134 15.43 18.42 10.56
N GLY A 135 16.50 17.63 10.44
CA GLY A 135 17.45 17.38 11.53
C GLY A 135 16.93 16.44 12.64
N MET A 136 15.76 15.82 12.47
CA MET A 136 15.27 14.80 13.40
C MET A 136 16.09 13.50 13.28
N LYS A 137 15.71 12.46 14.03
CA LYS A 137 16.39 11.14 13.99
C LYS A 137 15.43 10.04 13.55
N LEU A 138 14.57 10.37 12.58
CA LEU A 138 13.61 9.42 12.01
C LEU A 138 14.37 8.30 11.29
N THR A 139 13.98 7.06 11.59
CA THR A 139 14.43 5.86 10.89
C THR A 139 13.36 5.34 9.94
N TRP A 140 12.08 5.64 10.24
CA TRP A 140 10.93 5.20 9.45
C TRP A 140 9.95 6.37 9.27
N LEU A 141 9.56 6.64 8.02
CA LEU A 141 8.56 7.65 7.68
C LEU A 141 7.56 7.12 6.65
N SER A 142 6.28 7.34 6.93
CA SER A 142 5.21 7.21 5.96
C SER A 142 4.47 8.55 5.84
N CYS A 143 4.42 9.08 4.63
CA CYS A 143 3.76 10.32 4.24
C CYS A 143 3.03 10.18 2.89
N TRP A 144 2.48 8.99 2.63
CA TRP A 144 1.72 8.72 1.40
C TRP A 144 0.57 9.70 1.22
N ASN A 145 0.30 10.15 -0.01
CA ASN A 145 -0.81 11.03 -0.36
C ASN A 145 -0.96 12.26 0.55
N SER A 146 0.15 12.98 0.78
CA SER A 146 0.22 14.13 1.69
C SER A 146 0.55 15.47 1.02
N GLY A 147 0.59 15.51 -0.33
CA GLY A 147 0.90 16.72 -1.10
C GLY A 147 2.37 17.12 -1.05
N ILE A 148 3.27 16.18 -0.78
CA ILE A 148 4.71 16.43 -0.64
C ILE A 148 5.34 16.68 -2.02
N ARG A 149 6.10 17.76 -2.14
CA ARG A 149 6.86 18.10 -3.37
C ARG A 149 8.36 17.90 -3.25
N SER A 150 8.89 18.03 -2.03
CA SER A 150 10.32 18.01 -1.77
C SER A 150 10.66 17.11 -0.59
N LEU A 151 11.70 16.30 -0.78
CA LEU A 151 12.31 15.46 0.25
C LEU A 151 13.52 16.12 0.91
N GLU A 152 13.85 17.38 0.60
CA GLU A 152 15.04 18.07 1.12
C GLU A 152 15.17 18.02 2.66
N PRO A 153 14.08 18.13 3.45
CA PRO A 153 14.16 18.00 4.91
C PRO A 153 14.63 16.62 5.41
N LEU A 154 14.60 15.59 4.56
CA LEU A 154 15.04 14.23 4.87
C LEU A 154 16.54 13.99 4.62
N ARG A 155 17.25 14.98 4.07
CA ARG A 155 18.67 14.84 3.76
C ARG A 155 19.49 14.48 5.00
N GLY A 156 20.26 13.41 4.91
CA GLY A 156 21.16 12.95 5.97
C GLY A 156 20.47 12.34 7.20
N LEU A 157 19.15 12.15 7.18
CA LEU A 157 18.46 11.44 8.25
C LEU A 157 18.83 9.95 8.24
N PRO A 158 18.89 9.25 9.40
CA PRO A 158 19.29 7.84 9.49
C PRO A 158 18.18 6.87 9.05
N MET A 159 17.51 7.18 7.94
CA MET A 159 16.33 6.45 7.48
C MET A 159 16.69 5.08 6.93
N THR A 160 15.85 4.09 7.24
CA THR A 160 15.90 2.74 6.70
C THR A 160 14.66 2.41 5.86
N ALA A 161 13.55 3.13 6.05
CA ALA A 161 12.36 2.99 5.22
C ALA A 161 11.64 4.33 5.02
N LEU A 162 11.19 4.55 3.78
CA LEU A 162 10.40 5.71 3.38
C LEU A 162 9.24 5.30 2.49
N TYR A 163 8.01 5.60 2.90
CA TYR A 163 6.79 5.39 2.13
C TYR A 163 6.17 6.75 1.79
N CYS A 164 6.33 7.19 0.54
CA CYS A 164 5.92 8.49 0.04
C CYS A 164 5.11 8.39 -1.26
N ASP A 165 4.40 7.27 -1.46
CA ASP A 165 3.52 7.06 -2.61
C ASP A 165 2.46 8.16 -2.74
N GLY A 166 2.07 8.49 -3.97
CA GLY A 166 0.96 9.41 -4.23
C GLY A 166 1.23 10.86 -3.90
N ASN A 167 2.45 11.34 -4.11
CA ASN A 167 2.84 12.72 -3.87
C ASN A 167 3.22 13.42 -5.18
N GLU A 168 3.82 14.60 -5.09
CA GLU A 168 4.28 15.40 -6.22
C GLU A 168 5.82 15.48 -6.25
N ILE A 169 6.50 14.40 -5.82
CA ILE A 169 7.96 14.37 -5.71
C ILE A 169 8.57 14.18 -7.10
N ALA A 170 9.47 15.08 -7.49
CA ALA A 170 10.19 14.98 -8.76
C ALA A 170 11.65 14.50 -8.64
N SER A 171 12.26 14.63 -7.45
CA SER A 171 13.67 14.33 -7.24
C SER A 171 13.90 13.50 -5.98
N LEU A 172 14.73 12.47 -6.12
CA LEU A 172 15.22 11.62 -5.03
C LEU A 172 16.60 12.06 -4.50
N GLU A 173 17.17 13.17 -5.01
CA GLU A 173 18.51 13.64 -4.62
C GLU A 173 18.71 13.82 -3.09
N PRO A 174 17.71 14.24 -2.31
CA PRO A 174 17.83 14.29 -0.84
C PRO A 174 18.08 12.94 -0.18
N LEU A 175 17.74 11.82 -0.84
CA LEU A 175 17.96 10.47 -0.34
C LEU A 175 19.38 9.96 -0.62
N ARG A 176 20.19 10.66 -1.42
CA ARG A 176 21.53 10.22 -1.78
C ARG A 176 22.38 9.94 -0.53
N GLY A 177 23.01 8.77 -0.50
CA GLY A 177 23.87 8.34 0.60
C GLY A 177 23.13 7.84 1.84
N LEU A 178 21.79 7.78 1.83
CA LEU A 178 21.03 7.08 2.86
C LEU A 178 21.14 5.55 2.67
N SER A 179 20.82 4.80 3.73
CA SER A 179 20.87 3.34 3.75
C SER A 179 19.47 2.73 3.81
N LEU A 180 18.62 3.12 2.86
CA LEU A 180 17.26 2.60 2.78
C LEU A 180 17.27 1.10 2.43
N GLY A 181 16.49 0.32 3.18
CA GLY A 181 16.15 -1.07 2.85
C GLY A 181 14.82 -1.20 2.10
N SER A 182 13.92 -0.22 2.27
CA SER A 182 12.62 -0.19 1.59
C SER A 182 12.26 1.23 1.16
N LEU A 183 11.81 1.39 -0.08
CA LEU A 183 11.30 2.64 -0.64
C LEU A 183 10.03 2.38 -1.45
N LEU A 184 8.93 3.01 -1.02
CA LEU A 184 7.69 3.06 -1.78
C LEU A 184 7.45 4.51 -2.20
N CYS A 185 7.52 4.78 -3.50
CA CYS A 185 7.42 6.11 -4.09
C CYS A 185 6.59 6.10 -5.38
N ALA A 186 5.65 5.16 -5.50
CA ALA A 186 4.76 5.06 -6.65
C ALA A 186 3.84 6.28 -6.77
N GLY A 187 3.39 6.64 -7.98
CA GLY A 187 2.49 7.77 -8.19
C GLY A 187 3.12 9.11 -7.85
N ASN A 188 4.29 9.39 -8.42
CA ASN A 188 5.03 10.64 -8.24
C ASN A 188 5.46 11.19 -9.63
N GLN A 189 6.46 12.08 -9.68
CA GLN A 189 6.98 12.68 -10.92
C GLN A 189 8.48 12.39 -11.10
N ILE A 190 8.95 11.27 -10.54
CA ILE A 190 10.37 10.89 -10.51
C ILE A 190 10.82 10.52 -11.92
N THR A 191 12.01 10.97 -12.29
CA THR A 191 12.67 10.65 -13.57
C THR A 191 14.02 9.96 -13.39
N ASP A 192 14.73 10.29 -12.32
CA ASP A 192 16.10 9.83 -12.05
C ASP A 192 16.17 8.95 -10.78
N LEU A 193 16.79 7.79 -10.93
CA LEU A 193 17.03 6.82 -9.86
C LEU A 193 18.50 6.81 -9.39
N ASP A 194 19.40 7.59 -9.97
CA ASP A 194 20.82 7.65 -9.59
C ASP A 194 21.04 7.91 -8.08
N PRO A 195 20.23 8.74 -7.38
CA PRO A 195 20.36 8.89 -5.93
C PRO A 195 20.24 7.59 -5.12
N LEU A 196 19.62 6.54 -5.69
CA LEU A 196 19.45 5.24 -5.03
C LEU A 196 20.63 4.27 -5.24
N ARG A 197 21.61 4.64 -6.08
CA ARG A 197 22.71 3.76 -6.48
C ARG A 197 23.45 3.19 -5.28
N GLY A 198 23.57 1.86 -5.24
CA GLY A 198 24.32 1.15 -4.20
C GLY A 198 23.62 1.04 -2.84
N MET A 199 22.38 1.51 -2.71
CA MET A 199 21.60 1.31 -1.49
C MET A 199 21.27 -0.17 -1.27
N PRO A 200 21.12 -0.62 -0.01
CA PRO A 200 20.74 -1.99 0.32
C PRO A 200 19.23 -2.23 0.18
N LEU A 201 18.57 -1.64 -0.84
CA LEU A 201 17.13 -1.80 -1.05
C LEU A 201 16.80 -3.25 -1.42
N THR A 202 15.87 -3.84 -0.68
CA THR A 202 15.25 -5.13 -1.01
C THR A 202 13.86 -4.96 -1.62
N ILE A 203 13.19 -3.84 -1.30
CA ILE A 203 11.87 -3.48 -1.80
C ILE A 203 11.94 -2.08 -2.42
N LEU A 204 11.57 -1.98 -3.70
CA LEU A 204 11.42 -0.71 -4.40
C LEU A 204 10.12 -0.70 -5.20
N HIS A 205 9.20 0.19 -4.85
CA HIS A 205 7.99 0.43 -5.64
C HIS A 205 8.04 1.85 -6.18
N CYS A 206 8.25 2.00 -7.48
CA CYS A 206 8.32 3.28 -8.19
C CYS A 206 7.41 3.33 -9.42
N GLY A 207 6.35 2.51 -9.44
CA GLY A 207 5.36 2.53 -10.53
C GLY A 207 4.62 3.88 -10.65
N GLY A 208 4.10 4.22 -11.82
CA GLY A 208 3.38 5.49 -12.03
C GLY A 208 4.28 6.72 -11.86
N ASN A 209 5.44 6.71 -12.51
CA ASN A 209 6.42 7.81 -12.54
C ASN A 209 6.80 8.13 -14.00
N ARG A 210 7.93 8.81 -14.22
CA ARG A 210 8.45 9.17 -15.56
C ARG A 210 9.88 8.67 -15.75
N ILE A 211 10.18 7.50 -15.17
CA ILE A 211 11.52 6.91 -15.19
C ILE A 211 11.80 6.31 -16.57
N THR A 212 12.99 6.56 -17.11
CA THR A 212 13.41 6.08 -18.44
C THR A 212 14.52 5.02 -18.39
N GLU A 213 15.24 4.91 -17.28
CA GLU A 213 16.38 3.98 -17.16
C GLU A 213 16.47 3.30 -15.79
N LEU A 214 17.08 2.12 -15.78
CA LEU A 214 17.27 1.29 -14.58
C LEU A 214 18.75 1.05 -14.23
N ASP A 215 19.68 1.68 -14.95
CA ASP A 215 21.13 1.53 -14.72
C ASP A 215 21.59 1.79 -13.28
N PRO A 216 20.98 2.72 -12.50
CA PRO A 216 21.26 2.87 -11.08
C PRO A 216 21.00 1.62 -10.23
N LEU A 217 20.16 0.69 -10.69
CA LEU A 217 19.74 -0.49 -9.93
C LEU A 217 20.63 -1.72 -10.11
N ARG A 218 21.65 -1.64 -10.97
CA ARG A 218 22.54 -2.77 -11.27
C ARG A 218 23.21 -3.31 -10.01
N GLY A 219 23.12 -4.64 -9.82
CA GLY A 219 23.73 -5.34 -8.69
C GLY A 219 23.05 -5.13 -7.33
N MET A 220 21.90 -4.44 -7.27
CA MET A 220 21.19 -4.21 -6.00
C MET A 220 20.47 -5.48 -5.50
N PRO A 221 20.30 -5.65 -4.17
CA PRO A 221 19.70 -6.86 -3.59
C PRO A 221 18.16 -6.85 -3.63
N LEU A 222 17.58 -6.34 -4.73
CA LEU A 222 16.12 -6.22 -4.88
C LEU A 222 15.48 -7.60 -4.99
N SER A 223 14.52 -7.88 -4.10
CA SER A 223 13.69 -9.08 -4.12
C SER A 223 12.26 -8.79 -4.57
N MET A 224 11.77 -7.56 -4.34
CA MET A 224 10.47 -7.07 -4.78
C MET A 224 10.64 -5.74 -5.49
N PHE A 225 10.37 -5.71 -6.80
CA PHE A 225 10.51 -4.51 -7.61
C PHE A 225 9.25 -4.25 -8.43
N SER A 226 8.72 -3.04 -8.31
CA SER A 226 7.57 -2.58 -9.09
C SER A 226 7.92 -1.26 -9.77
N CYS A 227 7.91 -1.26 -11.11
CA CYS A 227 8.18 -0.10 -11.96
C CYS A 227 7.16 0.04 -13.10
N HIS A 228 5.97 -0.54 -12.95
CA HIS A 228 4.90 -0.42 -13.95
C HIS A 228 4.56 1.06 -14.24
N SER A 229 3.95 1.33 -15.39
CA SER A 229 3.48 2.69 -15.74
C SER A 229 4.61 3.72 -15.66
N ASN A 230 5.69 3.46 -16.40
CA ASN A 230 6.85 4.34 -16.58
C ASN A 230 7.18 4.43 -18.08
N LEU A 231 8.38 4.91 -18.42
CA LEU A 231 8.84 5.10 -19.80
C LEU A 231 10.05 4.21 -20.12
N LEU A 232 10.15 3.04 -19.47
CA LEU A 232 11.29 2.13 -19.58
C LEU A 232 11.22 1.28 -20.85
N ASP A 233 12.36 1.01 -21.49
CA ASP A 233 12.42 0.16 -22.69
C ASP A 233 13.48 -0.97 -22.62
N ASP A 234 14.30 -1.02 -21.57
CA ASP A 234 15.32 -2.04 -21.32
C ASP A 234 15.28 -2.62 -19.89
N LEU A 235 15.22 -3.96 -19.80
CA LEU A 235 15.28 -4.70 -18.53
C LEU A 235 16.69 -5.24 -18.21
N ASN A 236 17.67 -5.11 -19.10
CA ASN A 236 19.03 -5.61 -18.86
C ASN A 236 19.71 -5.09 -17.58
N PRO A 237 19.44 -3.87 -17.07
CA PRO A 237 19.98 -3.45 -15.78
C PRO A 237 19.56 -4.34 -14.60
N LEU A 238 18.46 -5.08 -14.74
CA LEU A 238 17.94 -6.01 -13.73
C LEU A 238 18.55 -7.42 -13.84
N ARG A 239 19.46 -7.65 -14.79
CA ARG A 239 20.08 -8.97 -15.00
C ARG A 239 20.83 -9.42 -13.73
N GLY A 240 20.50 -10.61 -13.26
CA GLY A 240 21.17 -11.26 -12.12
C GLY A 240 20.70 -10.76 -10.75
N LEU A 241 19.73 -9.85 -10.68
CA LEU A 241 19.14 -9.46 -9.39
C LEU A 241 18.31 -10.61 -8.80
N PRO A 242 18.26 -10.76 -7.47
CA PRO A 242 17.53 -11.85 -6.79
C PRO A 242 16.02 -11.59 -6.70
N LEU A 243 15.40 -11.18 -7.82
CA LEU A 243 13.99 -10.80 -7.88
C LEU A 243 13.08 -12.02 -7.67
N GLY A 244 12.31 -11.99 -6.58
CA GLY A 244 11.17 -12.89 -6.38
C GLY A 244 9.91 -12.37 -7.08
N SER A 245 9.72 -11.04 -7.11
CA SER A 245 8.60 -10.40 -7.78
C SER A 245 9.06 -9.19 -8.60
N LEU A 246 8.60 -9.13 -9.85
CA LEU A 246 8.80 -8.01 -10.78
C LEU A 246 7.46 -7.63 -11.44
N SER A 247 7.02 -6.40 -11.20
CA SER A 247 5.91 -5.78 -11.95
C SER A 247 6.43 -4.61 -12.77
N CYS A 248 6.49 -4.77 -14.09
CA CYS A 248 7.04 -3.79 -15.02
C CYS A 248 6.15 -3.59 -16.26
N GLY A 249 4.86 -3.97 -16.19
CA GLY A 249 3.92 -3.70 -17.29
C GLY A 249 3.70 -2.20 -17.54
N ASP A 250 2.97 -1.87 -18.61
CA ASP A 250 2.68 -0.47 -18.97
C ASP A 250 3.95 0.39 -19.12
N ASN A 251 4.89 -0.12 -19.93
CA ASN A 251 6.17 0.50 -20.28
C ASN A 251 6.39 0.37 -21.81
N HIS A 252 7.62 0.63 -22.26
CA HIS A 252 8.03 0.61 -23.68
C HIS A 252 8.94 -0.57 -24.05
N PHE A 253 8.92 -1.65 -23.26
CA PHE A 253 9.76 -2.84 -23.49
C PHE A 253 9.46 -3.54 -24.81
N LYS A 254 10.52 -3.79 -25.58
CA LYS A 254 10.46 -4.60 -26.82
C LYS A 254 11.02 -6.00 -26.64
N SER A 255 11.63 -6.28 -25.49
CA SER A 255 12.16 -7.59 -25.14
C SER A 255 11.97 -7.87 -23.65
N LEU A 256 11.82 -9.16 -23.34
CA LEU A 256 11.79 -9.69 -21.98
C LEU A 256 13.16 -10.20 -21.53
N GLU A 257 14.22 -10.08 -22.34
CA GLU A 257 15.58 -10.27 -21.84
C GLU A 257 15.83 -9.34 -20.65
N PRO A 258 16.42 -9.80 -19.54
CA PRO A 258 17.14 -11.07 -19.37
C PRO A 258 16.29 -12.27 -18.90
N PHE A 259 14.98 -12.10 -18.77
CA PHE A 259 14.11 -12.98 -17.97
C PHE A 259 13.45 -14.12 -18.73
N VAL A 260 13.68 -14.26 -20.04
CA VAL A 260 13.15 -15.41 -20.80
C VAL A 260 13.74 -16.73 -20.30
N SER A 261 15.02 -16.77 -19.91
CA SER A 261 15.68 -18.00 -19.46
C SER A 261 15.42 -18.34 -17.99
N ASN A 262 15.27 -17.32 -17.13
CA ASN A 262 15.05 -17.50 -15.71
C ASN A 262 14.23 -16.31 -15.15
N PRO A 263 12.91 -16.32 -15.32
CA PRO A 263 12.05 -15.25 -14.84
C PRO A 263 11.96 -15.22 -13.31
N PRO A 264 11.65 -14.05 -12.71
CA PRO A 264 11.22 -13.95 -11.32
C PRO A 264 9.98 -14.82 -11.06
N TYR A 265 9.80 -15.30 -9.83
CA TYR A 265 8.66 -16.16 -9.48
C TYR A 265 7.30 -15.52 -9.79
N SER A 266 7.16 -14.22 -9.51
CA SER A 266 6.03 -13.40 -9.97
C SER A 266 6.54 -12.38 -10.98
N PHE A 267 6.04 -12.42 -12.22
CA PHE A 267 6.50 -11.55 -13.30
C PHE A 267 5.32 -11.04 -14.15
N LEU A 268 5.08 -9.74 -14.07
CA LEU A 268 4.05 -9.02 -14.84
C LEU A 268 4.73 -7.95 -15.72
N TYR A 269 4.54 -8.05 -17.04
CA TYR A 269 5.37 -7.31 -18.01
C TYR A 269 4.59 -6.82 -19.22
N ALA A 270 3.25 -6.92 -19.21
CA ALA A 270 2.46 -6.60 -20.39
C ALA A 270 2.64 -5.14 -20.80
N CYS A 271 3.10 -4.94 -22.04
CA CYS A 271 3.30 -3.65 -22.68
C CYS A 271 2.77 -3.72 -24.11
N ASP A 272 2.14 -2.65 -24.58
CA ASP A 272 1.67 -2.57 -25.98
C ASP A 272 2.82 -2.61 -26.99
N SER A 273 4.01 -2.15 -26.56
CA SER A 273 5.25 -2.11 -27.33
C SER A 273 5.92 -3.48 -27.52
N LEU A 274 5.51 -4.50 -26.77
CA LEU A 274 6.13 -5.82 -26.78
C LEU A 274 5.69 -6.61 -28.03
N PRO A 275 6.59 -7.05 -28.93
CA PRO A 275 6.20 -7.77 -30.15
C PRO A 275 5.52 -9.12 -29.87
N THR A 276 4.67 -9.58 -30.78
CA THR A 276 3.99 -10.89 -30.63
C THR A 276 4.99 -12.03 -30.71
N GLU A 277 6.02 -11.89 -31.54
CA GLU A 277 7.11 -12.84 -31.70
C GLU A 277 7.90 -13.02 -30.40
N GLU A 278 8.03 -11.95 -29.60
CA GLU A 278 8.68 -11.99 -28.30
C GLU A 278 7.85 -12.76 -27.27
N LEU A 279 6.53 -12.55 -27.27
CA LEU A 279 5.60 -13.35 -26.46
C LEU A 279 5.67 -14.83 -26.87
N GLU A 280 5.61 -15.14 -28.16
CA GLU A 280 5.69 -16.52 -28.65
C GLU A 280 7.03 -17.19 -28.31
N ARG A 281 8.14 -16.43 -28.36
CA ARG A 281 9.46 -16.89 -27.90
C ARG A 281 9.45 -17.24 -26.42
N ALA A 282 8.89 -16.35 -25.58
CA ALA A 282 8.76 -16.58 -24.15
C ALA A 282 7.87 -17.79 -23.83
N LEU A 283 6.72 -17.92 -24.51
CA LEU A 283 5.83 -19.08 -24.39
C LEU A 283 6.57 -20.38 -24.70
N LYS A 284 7.28 -20.43 -25.83
CA LYS A 284 8.05 -21.62 -26.23
C LYS A 284 9.11 -22.00 -25.20
N ALA A 285 9.76 -21.03 -24.57
CA ALA A 285 10.74 -21.28 -23.51
C ALA A 285 10.05 -21.81 -22.25
N TRP A 286 9.04 -21.12 -21.75
CA TRP A 286 8.40 -21.42 -20.47
C TRP A 286 7.51 -22.66 -20.50
N SER A 287 6.88 -23.00 -21.63
CA SER A 287 6.09 -24.23 -21.76
C SER A 287 6.92 -25.52 -21.67
N ARG A 288 8.26 -25.44 -21.76
CA ARG A 288 9.16 -26.59 -21.63
C ARG A 288 9.50 -26.91 -20.18
N GLU A 289 9.26 -25.98 -19.25
CA GLU A 289 9.64 -26.11 -17.85
C GLU A 289 8.40 -26.01 -16.95
N PRO A 290 7.97 -27.10 -16.28
CA PRO A 290 6.77 -27.10 -15.46
C PRO A 290 6.73 -26.01 -14.37
N ARG A 291 7.90 -25.64 -13.84
CA ARG A 291 8.03 -24.55 -12.85
C ARG A 291 7.61 -23.17 -13.38
N PHE A 292 7.60 -22.97 -14.70
CA PHE A 292 7.21 -21.71 -15.36
C PHE A 292 5.81 -21.75 -15.97
N GLN A 293 5.00 -22.76 -15.64
CA GLN A 293 3.65 -22.92 -16.19
C GLN A 293 2.74 -21.68 -15.98
N HIS A 294 2.91 -20.96 -14.88
CA HIS A 294 2.14 -19.75 -14.62
C HIS A 294 2.53 -18.61 -15.59
N HIS A 295 3.82 -18.46 -15.89
CA HIS A 295 4.27 -17.49 -16.90
C HIS A 295 3.79 -17.87 -18.30
N ALA A 296 3.87 -19.15 -18.67
CA ALA A 296 3.33 -19.64 -19.94
C ALA A 296 1.83 -19.34 -20.06
N ARG A 297 1.04 -19.61 -19.02
CA ARG A 297 -0.40 -19.27 -18.97
C ARG A 297 -0.64 -17.77 -19.15
N ASN A 298 0.14 -16.91 -18.50
CA ASN A 298 0.01 -15.45 -18.67
C ASN A 298 0.29 -15.03 -20.12
N VAL A 299 1.26 -15.65 -20.81
CA VAL A 299 1.50 -15.39 -22.23
C VAL A 299 0.35 -15.88 -23.10
N GLU A 300 -0.20 -17.06 -22.83
CA GLU A 300 -1.36 -17.58 -23.56
C GLU A 300 -2.56 -16.63 -23.47
N VAL A 301 -2.80 -16.05 -22.29
CA VAL A 301 -3.81 -15.00 -22.09
C VAL A 301 -3.50 -13.78 -22.96
N LEU A 302 -2.28 -13.23 -22.89
CA LEU A 302 -1.88 -12.07 -23.71
C LEU A 302 -2.05 -12.31 -25.21
N LEU A 303 -1.65 -13.48 -25.69
CA LEU A 303 -1.78 -13.87 -27.10
C LEU A 303 -3.25 -14.05 -27.51
N ALA A 304 -4.09 -14.63 -26.65
CA ALA A 304 -5.52 -14.74 -26.91
C ALA A 304 -6.21 -13.37 -26.95
N LEU A 305 -5.83 -12.44 -26.07
CA LEU A 305 -6.30 -11.06 -26.08
C LEU A 305 -5.95 -10.35 -27.39
N ARG A 306 -4.71 -10.50 -27.88
CA ARG A 306 -4.27 -9.92 -29.17
C ARG A 306 -5.04 -10.45 -30.38
N ARG A 307 -5.51 -11.70 -30.32
CA ARG A 307 -6.33 -12.30 -31.37
C ARG A 307 -7.83 -11.96 -31.23
N GLY A 308 -8.25 -11.35 -30.14
CA GLY A 308 -9.67 -11.17 -29.82
C GLY A 308 -10.41 -12.50 -29.57
N ASP A 309 -9.69 -13.55 -29.17
CA ASP A 309 -10.24 -14.91 -29.03
C ASP A 309 -10.86 -15.12 -27.64
N VAL A 310 -12.10 -14.65 -27.47
CA VAL A 310 -12.84 -14.76 -26.21
C VAL A 310 -13.09 -16.21 -25.81
N ALA A 311 -13.25 -17.13 -26.76
CA ALA A 311 -13.45 -18.54 -26.48
C ALA A 311 -12.19 -19.17 -25.84
N ALA A 312 -11.00 -18.83 -26.36
CA ALA A 312 -9.74 -19.24 -25.75
C ALA A 312 -9.56 -18.65 -24.35
N LEU A 313 -9.92 -17.38 -24.13
CA LEU A 313 -9.88 -16.76 -22.80
C LEU A 313 -10.75 -17.50 -21.79
N LYS A 314 -12.01 -17.81 -22.16
CA LYS A 314 -12.92 -18.57 -21.30
C LYS A 314 -12.43 -19.99 -21.02
N LYS A 315 -11.68 -20.60 -21.95
CA LYS A 315 -11.05 -21.93 -21.73
C LYS A 315 -9.84 -21.85 -20.79
N LEU A 316 -9.14 -20.71 -20.75
CA LEU A 316 -8.05 -20.45 -19.83
C LEU A 316 -8.55 -20.03 -18.43
N ALA A 317 -9.84 -19.77 -18.26
CA ALA A 317 -10.41 -19.38 -16.97
C ALA A 317 -10.52 -20.58 -16.01
N SER A 318 -10.41 -20.33 -14.72
CA SER A 318 -10.67 -21.32 -13.67
C SER A 318 -12.14 -21.25 -13.26
N GLU A 319 -12.80 -22.39 -13.04
CA GLU A 319 -14.21 -22.43 -12.65
C GLU A 319 -14.38 -22.63 -11.14
N PHE A 320 -15.33 -21.90 -10.54
CA PHE A 320 -15.77 -22.10 -9.16
C PHE A 320 -17.25 -21.73 -9.02
N ARG A 321 -18.06 -22.66 -8.49
CA ARG A 321 -19.51 -22.49 -8.24
C ARG A 321 -20.32 -21.94 -9.43
N GLY A 322 -19.93 -22.28 -10.66
CA GLY A 322 -20.61 -21.81 -11.87
C GLY A 322 -20.05 -20.49 -12.43
N HIS A 323 -19.07 -19.88 -11.80
CA HIS A 323 -18.42 -18.68 -12.33
C HIS A 323 -17.05 -19.05 -12.91
N ARG A 324 -16.61 -18.30 -13.92
CA ARG A 324 -15.30 -18.42 -14.54
C ARG A 324 -14.44 -17.22 -14.21
N TYR A 325 -13.24 -17.46 -13.73
CA TYR A 325 -12.31 -16.44 -13.26
C TYR A 325 -11.02 -16.48 -14.07
N LEU A 326 -10.61 -15.35 -14.63
CA LEU A 326 -9.36 -15.24 -15.38
C LEU A 326 -8.58 -14.00 -14.96
N PHE A 327 -7.36 -14.21 -14.49
CA PHE A 327 -6.42 -13.12 -14.29
C PHE A 327 -6.00 -12.53 -15.63
N VAL A 328 -6.17 -11.22 -15.79
CA VAL A 328 -5.80 -10.47 -16.98
C VAL A 328 -4.53 -9.67 -16.66
N PRO A 329 -3.36 -10.07 -17.19
CA PRO A 329 -2.08 -9.42 -16.88
C PRO A 329 -1.87 -8.10 -17.62
N LEU A 330 -2.95 -7.42 -18.06
CA LEU A 330 -2.89 -6.08 -18.66
C LEU A 330 -3.04 -5.01 -17.58
N PHE A 331 -2.31 -3.92 -17.70
CA PHE A 331 -2.37 -2.81 -16.75
C PHE A 331 -3.33 -1.75 -17.29
N MET A 332 -4.40 -1.48 -16.55
CA MET A 332 -5.42 -0.51 -16.94
C MET A 332 -5.87 0.30 -15.72
N ALA A 333 -6.31 1.53 -15.96
CA ALA A 333 -7.11 2.25 -14.98
C ALA A 333 -8.38 1.44 -14.68
N TRP A 334 -8.89 1.52 -13.45
CA TRP A 334 -10.00 0.67 -13.02
C TRP A 334 -11.23 0.79 -13.93
N LYS A 335 -11.56 2.01 -14.37
CA LYS A 335 -12.71 2.25 -15.26
C LYS A 335 -12.51 1.56 -16.62
N ASP A 336 -11.31 1.63 -17.18
CA ASP A 336 -10.99 0.99 -18.46
C ASP A 336 -11.00 -0.54 -18.31
N ALA A 337 -10.49 -1.06 -17.18
CA ALA A 337 -10.57 -2.49 -16.86
C ALA A 337 -12.02 -2.98 -16.74
N LYS A 338 -12.90 -2.18 -16.12
CA LYS A 338 -14.35 -2.46 -16.06
C LYS A 338 -14.96 -2.53 -17.46
N GLU A 339 -14.77 -1.50 -18.28
CA GLU A 339 -15.29 -1.45 -19.64
C GLU A 339 -14.71 -2.57 -20.52
N PHE A 340 -13.45 -2.95 -20.27
CA PHE A 340 -12.79 -4.07 -20.93
C PHE A 340 -13.47 -5.39 -20.61
N CYS A 341 -13.75 -5.66 -19.32
CA CYS A 341 -14.47 -6.86 -18.91
C CYS A 341 -15.86 -6.94 -19.53
N GLU A 342 -16.60 -5.83 -19.53
CA GLU A 342 -17.95 -5.73 -20.10
C GLU A 342 -17.97 -6.05 -21.60
N LYS A 343 -16.97 -5.56 -22.36
CA LYS A 343 -16.81 -5.87 -23.79
C LYS A 343 -16.55 -7.35 -24.06
N LEU A 344 -15.94 -8.07 -23.12
CA LEU A 344 -15.72 -9.52 -23.20
C LEU A 344 -16.90 -10.33 -22.64
N GLY A 345 -18.02 -9.67 -22.31
CA GLY A 345 -19.23 -10.29 -21.79
C GLY A 345 -19.11 -10.78 -20.34
N GLY A 346 -18.16 -10.25 -19.58
CA GLY A 346 -17.99 -10.50 -18.14
C GLY A 346 -18.00 -9.19 -17.35
N HIS A 347 -17.54 -9.22 -16.11
CA HIS A 347 -17.36 -8.04 -15.26
C HIS A 347 -16.04 -8.14 -14.48
N LEU A 348 -15.64 -7.04 -13.84
CA LEU A 348 -14.55 -7.11 -12.87
C LEU A 348 -14.97 -8.01 -11.70
N LEU A 349 -14.00 -8.75 -11.18
CA LEU A 349 -14.17 -9.70 -10.09
C LEU A 349 -15.05 -9.19 -8.95
N THR A 350 -16.06 -9.95 -8.60
CA THR A 350 -16.85 -9.81 -7.39
C THR A 350 -16.49 -10.91 -6.40
N ILE A 351 -16.55 -10.63 -5.10
CA ILE A 351 -16.28 -11.64 -4.08
C ILE A 351 -17.31 -11.50 -2.97
N THR A 352 -18.23 -12.45 -2.86
CA THR A 352 -19.33 -12.39 -1.88
C THR A 352 -19.23 -13.41 -0.76
N SER A 353 -18.20 -14.27 -0.78
CA SER A 353 -18.00 -15.27 0.26
C SER A 353 -16.53 -15.48 0.64
N PRO A 354 -16.25 -15.94 1.87
CA PRO A 354 -14.92 -16.35 2.28
C PRO A 354 -14.33 -17.49 1.42
N GLU A 355 -15.17 -18.43 0.95
CA GLU A 355 -14.71 -19.54 0.11
C GLU A 355 -14.26 -19.06 -1.26
N GLU A 356 -15.01 -18.14 -1.86
CA GLU A 356 -14.65 -17.52 -3.13
C GLU A 356 -13.35 -16.71 -2.99
N ASN A 357 -13.20 -15.90 -1.93
CA ASN A 357 -11.96 -15.18 -1.67
C ASN A 357 -10.75 -16.11 -1.57
N SER A 358 -10.93 -17.26 -0.91
CA SER A 358 -9.90 -18.30 -0.77
C SER A 358 -9.58 -18.97 -2.10
N PHE A 359 -10.60 -19.24 -2.91
CA PHE A 359 -10.42 -19.76 -4.27
C PHE A 359 -9.63 -18.77 -5.14
N VAL A 360 -10.01 -17.49 -5.16
CA VAL A 360 -9.29 -16.43 -5.89
C VAL A 360 -7.84 -16.33 -5.42
N ALA A 361 -7.59 -16.33 -4.10
CA ALA A 361 -6.24 -16.31 -3.56
C ALA A 361 -5.40 -17.51 -4.04
N SER A 362 -6.02 -18.70 -4.17
CA SER A 362 -5.33 -19.91 -4.62
C SER A 362 -4.88 -19.85 -6.09
N LEU A 363 -5.51 -19.02 -6.92
CA LEU A 363 -5.09 -18.81 -8.31
C LEU A 363 -3.75 -18.07 -8.41
N MET A 364 -3.35 -17.33 -7.36
CA MET A 364 -2.16 -16.50 -7.31
C MET A 364 -1.28 -16.80 -6.07
N PRO A 365 -0.65 -17.99 -5.98
CA PRO A 365 0.07 -18.45 -4.78
C PRO A 365 1.32 -17.64 -4.40
N GLY A 366 1.79 -16.74 -5.28
CA GLY A 366 2.88 -15.79 -5.00
C GLY A 366 2.44 -14.44 -4.44
N GLY A 367 1.14 -14.28 -4.18
CA GLY A 367 0.54 -12.99 -3.92
C GLY A 367 0.42 -12.16 -5.20
N SER A 368 -0.63 -11.35 -5.28
CA SER A 368 -0.89 -10.48 -6.42
C SER A 368 -1.77 -9.32 -6.01
N TRP A 369 -1.58 -8.21 -6.74
CA TRP A 369 -2.26 -6.95 -6.52
C TRP A 369 -2.99 -6.62 -7.82
N PHE A 370 -4.32 -6.64 -7.76
CA PHE A 370 -5.15 -6.42 -8.95
C PHE A 370 -6.51 -5.82 -8.60
N TRP A 371 -7.15 -5.19 -9.57
CA TRP A 371 -8.45 -4.55 -9.38
C TRP A 371 -9.54 -5.56 -9.03
N LEU A 372 -10.34 -5.20 -8.03
CA LEU A 372 -11.65 -5.77 -7.76
C LEU A 372 -12.73 -4.97 -8.47
N GLY A 373 -13.88 -5.57 -8.72
CA GLY A 373 -15.11 -4.88 -9.08
C GLY A 373 -15.76 -4.11 -7.92
N LEU A 374 -15.01 -3.74 -6.89
CA LEU A 374 -15.51 -3.09 -5.68
C LEU A 374 -15.12 -1.61 -5.66
N VAL A 375 -16.10 -0.74 -5.38
CA VAL A 375 -15.90 0.68 -5.17
C VAL A 375 -16.49 1.09 -3.83
N THR A 376 -15.83 2.00 -3.12
CA THR A 376 -16.38 2.65 -1.92
C THR A 376 -16.89 4.04 -2.26
N THR A 377 -18.19 4.24 -2.08
CA THR A 377 -18.90 5.50 -2.34
C THR A 377 -19.26 6.18 -1.03
N GLU A 378 -20.04 7.26 -1.09
CA GLU A 378 -20.62 7.87 0.12
C GLU A 378 -21.67 6.98 0.79
N ARG A 379 -22.25 6.03 0.03
CA ARG A 379 -23.33 5.14 0.48
C ARG A 379 -22.81 3.82 1.04
N GLY A 380 -21.51 3.56 0.91
CA GLY A 380 -20.87 2.33 1.35
C GLY A 380 -20.13 1.62 0.22
N HIS A 381 -19.99 0.32 0.34
CA HIS A 381 -19.32 -0.53 -0.64
C HIS A 381 -20.31 -1.00 -1.71
N GLU A 382 -19.92 -0.86 -2.98
CA GLU A 382 -20.75 -1.18 -4.14
C GLU A 382 -19.96 -2.06 -5.12
N TRP A 383 -20.50 -3.23 -5.45
CA TRP A 383 -19.98 -4.09 -6.51
C TRP A 383 -20.43 -3.60 -7.89
N VAL A 384 -19.61 -3.82 -8.92
CA VAL A 384 -19.93 -3.49 -10.33
C VAL A 384 -21.20 -4.19 -10.84
N THR A 385 -21.57 -5.32 -10.25
CA THR A 385 -22.78 -6.12 -10.52
C THR A 385 -24.03 -5.58 -9.80
N GLY A 386 -23.85 -4.71 -8.79
CA GLY A 386 -24.93 -4.19 -7.95
C GLY A 386 -25.41 -5.15 -6.86
N GLU A 387 -24.75 -6.30 -6.67
CA GLU A 387 -25.11 -7.24 -5.60
C GLU A 387 -24.85 -6.66 -4.20
N PRO A 388 -25.58 -7.11 -3.17
CA PRO A 388 -25.39 -6.63 -1.81
C PRO A 388 -23.98 -6.91 -1.28
N PHE A 389 -23.36 -5.91 -0.68
CA PHE A 389 -22.09 -6.08 0.02
C PHE A 389 -22.32 -6.83 1.35
N GLY A 390 -22.07 -8.14 1.37
CA GLY A 390 -22.22 -8.99 2.56
C GLY A 390 -20.92 -9.51 3.17
N PHE A 391 -19.80 -9.40 2.46
CA PHE A 391 -18.51 -9.95 2.86
C PHE A 391 -17.37 -8.98 2.51
N GLY A 392 -16.41 -8.83 3.42
CA GLY A 392 -15.20 -8.02 3.22
C GLY A 392 -14.04 -8.51 4.07
N THR A 393 -12.81 -8.39 3.53
CA THR A 393 -11.57 -8.85 4.18
C THR A 393 -10.45 -7.81 4.01
N PHE A 394 -10.74 -6.56 4.40
CA PHE A 394 -9.76 -5.47 4.30
C PHE A 394 -8.61 -5.64 5.29
N ASN A 395 -7.38 -5.36 4.85
CA ASN A 395 -6.19 -5.41 5.71
C ASN A 395 -5.94 -4.12 6.51
N ASP A 396 -6.68 -3.06 6.18
CA ASP A 396 -6.50 -1.72 6.74
C ASP A 396 -7.84 -0.97 6.69
N LEU A 397 -8.38 -0.62 7.87
CA LEU A 397 -9.66 0.08 8.02
C LEU A 397 -9.64 1.49 7.42
N ILE A 398 -8.48 2.15 7.39
CA ILE A 398 -8.34 3.48 6.78
C ILE A 398 -8.44 3.35 5.27
N ARG A 399 -7.78 2.34 4.69
CA ARG A 399 -7.89 2.04 3.25
C ARG A 399 -9.25 1.48 2.86
N GLU A 400 -9.93 0.76 3.73
CA GLU A 400 -11.32 0.35 3.54
C GLU A 400 -12.24 1.57 3.36
N ARG A 401 -12.19 2.53 4.30
CA ARG A 401 -13.06 3.72 4.26
C ARG A 401 -12.68 4.73 3.19
N LYS A 402 -11.46 4.66 2.64
CA LYS A 402 -11.04 5.53 1.54
C LYS A 402 -11.96 5.34 0.34
N ARG A 403 -12.63 6.40 -0.10
CA ARG A 403 -13.49 6.35 -1.29
C ARG A 403 -12.68 5.99 -2.54
N GLY A 404 -13.36 5.35 -3.49
CA GLY A 404 -12.77 4.89 -4.73
C GLY A 404 -12.60 3.38 -4.80
N GLU A 405 -11.79 2.97 -5.75
CA GLU A 405 -11.67 1.61 -6.23
C GLU A 405 -10.81 0.74 -5.31
N LYS A 406 -11.15 -0.54 -5.21
CA LYS A 406 -10.46 -1.48 -4.32
C LYS A 406 -9.65 -2.51 -5.08
N LEU A 407 -8.65 -3.01 -4.37
CA LEU A 407 -7.67 -3.96 -4.83
C LEU A 407 -7.81 -5.26 -4.05
N PHE A 408 -7.58 -6.36 -4.73
CA PHE A 408 -7.21 -7.61 -4.09
C PHE A 408 -5.70 -7.59 -3.80
N CYS A 409 -5.31 -7.97 -2.60
CA CYS A 409 -3.94 -8.00 -2.10
C CYS A 409 -3.71 -9.34 -1.38
N SER A 410 -3.43 -10.39 -2.16
CA SER A 410 -3.03 -11.70 -1.64
C SER A 410 -4.00 -12.30 -0.60
N GLY A 411 -5.31 -12.29 -0.89
CA GLY A 411 -6.35 -12.84 -0.02
C GLY A 411 -6.97 -11.83 0.96
N THR A 412 -6.41 -10.62 1.04
CA THR A 412 -7.03 -9.47 1.72
C THR A 412 -7.31 -8.37 0.72
N TRP A 413 -8.07 -7.35 1.10
CA TRP A 413 -8.40 -6.23 0.22
C TRP A 413 -7.79 -4.93 0.72
N SER A 414 -7.55 -4.02 -0.21
CA SER A 414 -6.97 -2.71 0.09
C SER A 414 -7.46 -1.66 -0.91
N ALA A 415 -6.87 -0.47 -0.85
CA ALA A 415 -7.10 0.61 -1.81
C ALA A 415 -5.77 1.25 -2.22
N GLU A 416 -5.73 1.79 -3.43
CA GLU A 416 -4.60 2.60 -3.88
C GLU A 416 -4.52 3.92 -3.13
N VAL A 417 -3.29 4.42 -2.99
CA VAL A 417 -3.04 5.67 -2.27
C VAL A 417 -3.08 6.91 -3.18
N TYR A 418 -3.04 6.73 -4.50
CA TYR A 418 -3.08 7.80 -5.50
C TYR A 418 -4.07 7.53 -6.64
N SER A 419 -4.34 8.55 -7.46
CA SER A 419 -5.27 8.46 -8.61
C SER A 419 -4.55 8.09 -9.90
N GLY A 420 -5.29 7.55 -10.88
CA GLY A 420 -4.73 7.23 -12.20
C GLY A 420 -3.81 6.02 -12.18
N VAL A 421 -3.93 5.17 -11.16
CA VAL A 421 -3.16 3.92 -11.08
C VAL A 421 -3.62 2.99 -12.18
N HIS A 422 -2.66 2.37 -12.88
CA HIS A 422 -2.94 1.22 -13.72
C HIS A 422 -2.52 -0.05 -12.97
N ASN A 423 -3.40 -1.04 -12.92
CA ASN A 423 -3.12 -2.34 -12.34
C ASN A 423 -3.66 -3.44 -13.25
N SER A 424 -3.11 -4.65 -13.07
CA SER A 424 -3.77 -5.88 -13.50
C SER A 424 -5.14 -6.05 -12.86
N PHE A 425 -5.97 -6.91 -13.42
CA PHE A 425 -7.33 -7.14 -12.95
C PHE A 425 -7.74 -8.60 -13.17
N MET A 426 -8.84 -9.00 -12.54
CA MET A 426 -9.43 -10.31 -12.80
C MET A 426 -10.82 -10.12 -13.38
N ILE A 427 -11.08 -10.81 -14.49
CA ILE A 427 -12.40 -10.87 -15.13
C ILE A 427 -13.15 -12.08 -14.60
N GLU A 428 -14.44 -11.89 -14.40
CA GLU A 428 -15.40 -12.91 -14.03
C GLU A 428 -16.49 -13.02 -15.10
N TRP A 429 -16.87 -14.26 -15.42
CA TRP A 429 -18.05 -14.56 -16.23
C TRP A 429 -18.99 -15.46 -15.44
N ASP A 430 -20.25 -15.04 -15.36
CA ASP A 430 -21.36 -15.86 -14.87
C ASP A 430 -21.72 -16.94 -15.91
N SER A 431 -22.18 -18.10 -15.44
CA SER A 431 -22.61 -19.22 -16.29
C SER A 431 -24.01 -19.07 -16.89
#